data_AF-A0A6P3EQB0-F1
#
_entry.id   AF-A0A6P3EQB0-F1
#
_cell.length_a   1.000
_cell.length_b   1.000
_cell.length_c   1.000
_cell.angle_alpha   90.00
_cell.angle_beta   90.00
_cell.angle_gamma   90.00
#
_symmetry.space_group_name_H-M   'P 1'
#
loop_
_entity.id
_entity.type
_entity.pdbx_description
1 polymer ?
#
loop_
_entity_poly.entity_id
_entity_poly.type
_entity_poly.pdbx_seq_one_letter_code
_entity_poly.pdbx_strand_id
1 'polypeptide(L)'
;MEAAARRRQQPGAAGAQPGASFLQARHSPIKAGEADHTAPFHLDLWFYFTLQNWVLDFGRPIAMLVFPLQWFPLNKPSVGDYFHMAYNVITPFLLLKLIERSPRTLPRSVIYVSIIIFIMGASIHLVGDSVNHRLLFSGYQHHLSVRENPIMKNLKPETLIDSFELLYYYDEYLGHSMWYIPFFLILVMYFSGCFTASKAQSTMPGPALLLLVPSGLYYWYLVTEGQIFILFIFTFFAMLALVLHQKRRHLFLDSNGLFLFYSFTLTLLLVALWVAWLWSDPVLRKKYPGVIYVPEPWAFYTLHVSSGH
;
A
#
# COMPACT_ATOMS: atom_id res chain seq x y z
N MET A 1 -56.32 -4.25 -60.38
CA MET A 1 -54.88 -4.21 -60.68
C MET A 1 -54.49 -2.74 -60.76
N GLU A 2 -53.48 -2.35 -59.97
CA GLU A 2 -52.58 -1.18 -60.10
C GLU A 2 -53.17 0.22 -60.33
N ALA A 3 -52.67 1.33 -59.77
CA ALA A 3 -51.76 1.59 -58.67
C ALA A 3 -51.89 3.10 -58.33
N ALA A 4 -52.03 3.38 -57.03
CA ALA A 4 -51.58 4.55 -56.26
C ALA A 4 -51.29 5.90 -56.96
N ALA A 5 -52.14 6.89 -56.65
CA ALA A 5 -51.94 8.31 -56.93
C ALA A 5 -50.92 8.97 -56.00
N ARG A 6 -49.99 9.75 -56.57
CA ARG A 6 -49.08 10.67 -55.87
C ARG A 6 -49.65 12.08 -55.83
N ARG A 7 -49.63 12.76 -54.68
CA ARG A 7 -49.35 14.21 -54.62
C ARG A 7 -48.80 14.65 -53.25
N ARG A 8 -47.78 15.51 -53.34
CA ARG A 8 -46.94 16.11 -52.29
C ARG A 8 -47.69 17.15 -51.44
N GLN A 9 -47.19 17.40 -50.22
CA GLN A 9 -46.70 18.67 -49.63
C GLN A 9 -47.06 18.82 -48.14
N GLN A 10 -46.02 18.91 -47.30
CA GLN A 10 -46.00 19.64 -46.01
C GLN A 10 -45.59 21.11 -46.32
N PRO A 11 -45.85 22.15 -45.48
CA PRO A 11 -45.65 22.17 -44.02
C PRO A 11 -46.63 23.05 -43.19
N GLY A 12 -46.54 22.99 -41.86
CA GLY A 12 -47.21 23.97 -40.97
C GLY A 12 -47.32 23.50 -39.52
N ALA A 13 -46.63 24.20 -38.63
CA ALA A 13 -46.40 23.89 -37.23
C ALA A 13 -47.60 24.17 -36.30
N ALA A 14 -47.72 23.39 -35.20
CA ALA A 14 -47.92 23.88 -33.82
C ALA A 14 -48.16 22.72 -32.84
N GLY A 15 -47.45 22.72 -31.71
CA GLY A 15 -47.98 22.16 -30.45
C GLY A 15 -47.20 21.02 -29.79
N ALA A 16 -46.41 21.41 -28.78
CA ALA A 16 -46.10 20.65 -27.55
C ALA A 16 -45.21 19.38 -27.59
N GLN A 17 -43.94 19.57 -27.17
CA GLN A 17 -43.16 18.61 -26.37
C GLN A 17 -43.71 18.54 -24.92
N PRO A 18 -43.21 17.70 -23.98
CA PRO A 18 -42.15 16.67 -24.07
C PRO A 18 -42.48 15.33 -23.36
N GLY A 19 -41.65 14.30 -23.59
CA GLY A 19 -41.28 13.39 -22.50
C GLY A 19 -41.52 11.90 -22.74
N ALA A 20 -40.55 11.11 -22.30
CA ALA A 20 -40.57 9.66 -22.11
C ALA A 20 -40.44 8.77 -23.37
N SER A 21 -39.22 8.69 -23.91
CA SER A 21 -38.81 7.53 -24.72
C SER A 21 -37.32 7.16 -24.53
N PHE A 22 -36.78 7.32 -23.32
CA PHE A 22 -35.42 6.84 -23.00
C PHE A 22 -35.30 6.16 -21.62
N LEU A 23 -36.43 5.71 -21.04
CA LEU A 23 -36.49 5.05 -19.73
C LEU A 23 -37.23 3.71 -19.78
N GLN A 24 -36.92 2.87 -20.76
CA GLN A 24 -37.43 1.49 -20.75
C GLN A 24 -36.34 0.46 -21.01
N ALA A 25 -35.24 0.60 -20.28
CA ALA A 25 -34.30 -0.48 -20.02
C ALA A 25 -34.73 -1.24 -18.74
N ARG A 26 -35.73 -2.12 -18.91
CA ARG A 26 -35.79 -3.45 -18.27
C ARG A 26 -35.52 -3.51 -16.75
N HIS A 27 -36.46 -3.04 -15.93
CA HIS A 27 -36.62 -3.60 -14.58
C HIS A 27 -37.17 -5.03 -14.70
N SER A 28 -36.26 -6.00 -14.64
CA SER A 28 -36.64 -7.39 -14.33
C SER A 28 -36.85 -7.48 -12.82
N PRO A 29 -37.91 -8.14 -12.33
CA PRO A 29 -38.04 -8.42 -10.91
C PRO A 29 -36.89 -9.37 -10.54
N ILE A 30 -36.12 -8.97 -9.53
CA ILE A 30 -35.09 -9.80 -8.90
C ILE A 30 -35.75 -11.14 -8.55
N LYS A 31 -35.41 -12.19 -9.30
CA LYS A 31 -35.79 -13.55 -8.94
C LYS A 31 -35.09 -13.83 -7.61
N ALA A 32 -35.90 -13.98 -6.56
CA ALA A 32 -35.51 -14.68 -5.35
C ALA A 32 -34.93 -16.04 -5.75
N GLY A 33 -33.61 -16.18 -5.67
CA GLY A 33 -32.87 -17.26 -6.29
C GLY A 33 -31.38 -17.01 -6.51
N GLU A 34 -30.83 -15.87 -6.09
CA GLU A 34 -29.39 -15.79 -5.82
C GLU A 34 -29.13 -16.52 -4.50
N ALA A 35 -28.83 -17.81 -4.62
CA ALA A 35 -28.10 -18.53 -3.61
C ALA A 35 -26.89 -17.66 -3.17
N ASP A 36 -26.69 -17.64 -1.87
CA ASP A 36 -25.57 -17.12 -1.08
C ASP A 36 -24.20 -17.32 -1.77
N HIS A 37 -23.92 -16.54 -2.82
CA HIS A 37 -22.67 -16.60 -3.56
C HIS A 37 -21.60 -15.86 -2.76
N THR A 38 -21.01 -16.64 -1.86
CA THR A 38 -19.79 -16.39 -1.11
C THR A 38 -18.73 -15.68 -1.94
N ALA A 39 -18.06 -14.67 -1.38
CA ALA A 39 -16.82 -14.17 -1.97
C ALA A 39 -15.71 -15.21 -1.70
N PRO A 40 -15.19 -15.91 -2.73
CA PRO A 40 -14.08 -16.85 -2.54
C PRO A 40 -12.83 -16.11 -2.04
N PHE A 41 -11.94 -16.80 -1.35
CA PHE A 41 -10.64 -16.22 -0.98
C PHE A 41 -9.90 -15.77 -2.25
N HIS A 42 -9.44 -14.51 -2.26
CA HIS A 42 -8.79 -13.90 -3.41
C HIS A 42 -7.33 -14.34 -3.52
N LEU A 43 -7.10 -15.66 -3.68
CA LEU A 43 -5.77 -16.26 -3.64
C LEU A 43 -4.81 -15.64 -4.66
N ASP A 44 -5.28 -15.41 -5.87
CA ASP A 44 -4.52 -14.76 -6.94
C ASP A 44 -4.04 -13.36 -6.52
N LEU A 45 -4.93 -12.51 -6.01
CA LEU A 45 -4.56 -11.16 -5.58
C LEU A 45 -3.61 -11.18 -4.39
N TRP A 46 -3.89 -11.96 -3.36
CA TRP A 46 -3.03 -12.01 -2.18
C TRP A 46 -1.66 -12.59 -2.48
N PHE A 47 -1.59 -13.55 -3.41
CA PHE A 47 -0.33 -14.07 -3.91
C PHE A 47 0.46 -12.98 -4.65
N TYR A 48 -0.15 -12.29 -5.62
CA TYR A 48 0.54 -11.22 -6.35
C TYR A 48 0.95 -10.05 -5.46
N PHE A 49 0.11 -9.67 -4.48
CA PHE A 49 0.46 -8.67 -3.48
C PHE A 49 1.67 -9.11 -2.65
N THR A 50 1.66 -10.34 -2.16
CA THR A 50 2.76 -10.86 -1.34
C THR A 50 4.04 -10.92 -2.18
N LEU A 51 3.97 -11.49 -3.38
CA LEU A 51 5.12 -11.61 -4.27
C LEU A 51 5.72 -10.24 -4.61
N GLN A 52 4.90 -9.29 -5.04
CA GLN A 52 5.40 -7.99 -5.47
C GLN A 52 5.95 -7.16 -4.30
N ASN A 53 5.35 -7.24 -3.11
CA ASN A 53 5.84 -6.61 -1.90
C ASN A 53 7.24 -7.14 -1.51
N TRP A 54 7.42 -8.45 -1.60
CA TRP A 54 8.71 -9.08 -1.29
C TRP A 54 9.78 -8.79 -2.33
N VAL A 55 9.42 -8.85 -3.62
CA VAL A 55 10.41 -8.69 -4.71
C VAL A 55 10.74 -7.22 -4.94
N LEU A 56 9.74 -6.35 -5.01
CA LEU A 56 9.89 -4.98 -5.50
C LEU A 56 10.14 -3.96 -4.39
N ASP A 57 9.62 -4.20 -3.18
CA ASP A 57 9.81 -3.29 -2.05
C ASP A 57 10.90 -3.83 -1.11
N PHE A 58 10.68 -4.99 -0.47
CA PHE A 58 11.69 -5.59 0.42
C PHE A 58 12.98 -6.00 -0.32
N GLY A 59 12.87 -6.52 -1.54
CA GLY A 59 14.01 -6.95 -2.34
C GLY A 59 14.83 -5.80 -2.92
N ARG A 60 14.32 -4.57 -2.92
CA ARG A 60 15.00 -3.37 -3.46
C ARG A 60 16.36 -3.11 -2.80
N PRO A 61 16.47 -2.94 -1.48
CA PRO A 61 17.76 -2.70 -0.83
C PRO A 61 18.72 -3.89 -0.99
N ILE A 62 18.22 -5.13 -1.07
CA ILE A 62 19.05 -6.31 -1.32
C ILE A 62 19.62 -6.29 -2.74
N ALA A 63 18.80 -6.00 -3.76
CA ALA A 63 19.26 -5.89 -5.14
C ALA A 63 20.33 -4.80 -5.28
N MET A 64 20.13 -3.67 -4.59
CA MET A 64 21.09 -2.58 -4.55
C MET A 64 22.45 -2.98 -3.95
N LEU A 65 22.48 -3.87 -2.96
CA LEU A 65 23.73 -4.40 -2.38
C LEU A 65 24.39 -5.48 -3.26
N VAL A 66 23.60 -6.32 -3.93
CA VAL A 66 24.11 -7.47 -4.70
C VAL A 66 24.63 -7.06 -6.08
N PHE A 67 24.00 -6.08 -6.74
CA PHE A 67 24.40 -5.68 -8.09
C PHE A 67 25.50 -4.63 -8.08
N PRO A 68 26.61 -4.86 -8.81
CA PRO A 68 27.78 -4.00 -8.69
C PRO A 68 27.63 -2.70 -9.49
N LEU A 69 28.29 -1.64 -9.01
CA LEU A 69 28.27 -0.30 -9.60
C LEU A 69 28.82 -0.24 -11.04
N GLN A 70 29.61 -1.23 -11.50
CA GLN A 70 30.07 -1.24 -12.90
C GLN A 70 28.93 -1.46 -13.89
N TRP A 71 27.88 -2.20 -13.48
CA TRP A 71 26.72 -2.46 -14.32
C TRP A 71 25.73 -1.31 -14.25
N PHE A 72 25.65 -0.63 -13.10
CA PHE A 72 24.77 0.49 -12.85
C PHE A 72 25.57 1.69 -12.31
N PRO A 73 26.13 2.53 -13.21
CA PRO A 73 26.84 3.73 -12.80
C PRO A 73 25.96 4.65 -11.95
N LEU A 74 26.57 5.36 -11.00
CA LEU A 74 25.87 6.23 -10.05
C LEU A 74 25.00 7.32 -10.73
N ASN A 75 25.26 7.69 -11.98
CA ASN A 75 24.47 8.68 -12.73
C ASN A 75 23.31 8.06 -13.55
N LYS A 76 23.02 6.77 -13.40
CA LYS A 76 21.92 6.07 -14.08
C LYS A 76 21.02 5.33 -13.07
N PRO A 77 19.79 4.96 -13.46
CA PRO A 77 18.93 4.12 -12.63
C PRO A 77 19.61 2.77 -12.33
N SER A 78 19.54 2.35 -11.08
CA SER A 78 19.98 1.05 -10.57
C SER A 78 18.87 -0.01 -10.68
N VAL A 79 19.18 -1.28 -10.43
CA VAL A 79 18.16 -2.35 -10.35
C VAL A 79 17.09 -2.04 -9.31
N GLY A 80 17.48 -1.50 -8.16
CA GLY A 80 16.54 -1.10 -7.12
C GLY A 80 15.61 0.02 -7.58
N ASP A 81 16.12 0.97 -8.37
CA ASP A 81 15.28 2.02 -8.98
C ASP A 81 14.23 1.41 -9.92
N TYR A 82 14.62 0.42 -10.74
CA TYR A 82 13.68 -0.28 -11.62
C TYR A 82 12.64 -1.11 -10.85
N PHE A 83 13.04 -1.75 -9.75
CA PHE A 83 12.10 -2.46 -8.87
C PHE A 83 11.06 -1.51 -8.29
N HIS A 84 11.51 -0.34 -7.84
CA HIS A 84 10.62 0.67 -7.27
C HIS A 84 9.72 1.33 -8.34
N MET A 85 10.23 1.56 -9.56
CA MET A 85 9.39 1.97 -10.70
C MET A 85 8.32 0.94 -11.01
N ALA A 86 8.65 -0.36 -11.00
CA ALA A 86 7.68 -1.43 -11.18
C ALA A 86 6.66 -1.47 -10.02
N TYR A 87 7.10 -1.27 -8.78
CA TYR A 87 6.23 -1.15 -7.61
C TYR A 87 5.21 -0.02 -7.76
N ASN A 88 5.62 1.13 -8.31
CA ASN A 88 4.76 2.29 -8.57
C ASN A 88 3.70 2.07 -9.65
N VAL A 89 3.81 0.99 -10.43
CA VAL A 89 2.82 0.60 -11.44
C VAL A 89 1.95 -0.56 -10.94
N ILE A 90 2.60 -1.58 -10.37
CA ILE A 90 1.96 -2.85 -10.00
C ILE A 90 1.12 -2.68 -8.73
N THR A 91 1.64 -2.01 -7.69
CA THR A 91 0.90 -1.86 -6.42
C THR A 91 -0.42 -1.11 -6.60
N PRO A 92 -0.48 0.05 -7.26
CA PRO A 92 -1.75 0.74 -7.52
C PRO A 92 -2.75 -0.12 -8.28
N PHE A 93 -2.28 -0.86 -9.29
CA PHE A 93 -3.13 -1.77 -10.06
C PHE A 93 -3.72 -2.87 -9.17
N LEU A 94 -2.92 -3.50 -8.32
CA LEU A 94 -3.38 -4.51 -7.39
C LEU A 94 -4.33 -3.93 -6.33
N LEU A 95 -4.09 -2.72 -5.83
CA LEU A 95 -4.99 -2.04 -4.88
C LEU A 95 -6.35 -1.74 -5.52
N LEU A 96 -6.37 -1.29 -6.78
CA LEU A 96 -7.61 -1.13 -7.54
C LEU A 96 -8.34 -2.46 -7.70
N LYS A 97 -7.63 -3.52 -8.08
CA LYS A 97 -8.22 -4.87 -8.23
C LYS A 97 -8.74 -5.44 -6.90
N LEU A 98 -8.06 -5.15 -5.80
CA LEU A 98 -8.51 -5.52 -4.45
C LEU A 98 -9.86 -4.88 -4.13
N ILE A 99 -9.99 -3.59 -4.43
CA ILE A 99 -11.21 -2.84 -4.19
C ILE A 99 -12.33 -3.21 -5.16
N GLU A 100 -12.03 -3.51 -6.43
CA GLU A 100 -13.02 -4.03 -7.39
C GLU A 100 -13.66 -5.34 -6.92
N ARG A 101 -12.92 -6.16 -6.18
CA ARG A 101 -13.42 -7.41 -5.59
C ARG A 101 -13.93 -7.26 -4.16
N SER A 102 -13.99 -6.03 -3.65
CA SER A 102 -14.60 -5.76 -2.34
C SER A 102 -16.10 -6.08 -2.38
N PRO A 103 -16.65 -6.80 -1.39
CA PRO A 103 -18.10 -7.03 -1.30
C PRO A 103 -18.90 -5.74 -1.09
N ARG A 104 -18.26 -4.64 -0.65
CA ARG A 104 -18.89 -3.33 -0.48
C ARG A 104 -18.53 -2.37 -1.59
N THR A 105 -19.54 -1.71 -2.14
CA THR A 105 -19.36 -0.57 -3.04
C THR A 105 -18.84 0.63 -2.25
N LEU A 106 -17.61 1.03 -2.54
CA LEU A 106 -16.95 2.17 -1.92
C LEU A 106 -17.01 3.40 -2.83
N PRO A 107 -16.93 4.63 -2.26
CA PRO A 107 -16.92 5.84 -3.07
C PRO A 107 -15.72 5.86 -4.03
N ARG A 108 -16.00 5.78 -5.34
CA ARG A 108 -14.97 5.72 -6.39
C ARG A 108 -13.98 6.88 -6.30
N SER A 109 -14.47 8.08 -6.01
CA SER A 109 -13.61 9.27 -5.87
C SER A 109 -12.58 9.12 -4.75
N VAL A 110 -12.96 8.55 -3.60
CA VAL A 110 -12.04 8.33 -2.48
C VAL A 110 -10.95 7.33 -2.87
N ILE A 111 -11.33 6.25 -3.57
CA ILE A 111 -10.38 5.23 -4.04
C ILE A 111 -9.39 5.87 -5.03
N TYR A 112 -9.86 6.56 -6.06
CA TYR A 112 -8.97 7.15 -7.07
C TYR A 112 -8.07 8.22 -6.49
N VAL A 113 -8.58 9.10 -5.63
CA VAL A 113 -7.76 10.11 -4.96
C VAL A 113 -6.71 9.44 -4.06
N SER A 114 -7.09 8.39 -3.33
CA SER A 114 -6.14 7.62 -2.50
C SER A 114 -5.03 6.99 -3.34
N ILE A 115 -5.38 6.40 -4.49
CA ILE A 115 -4.42 5.80 -5.43
C ILE A 115 -3.51 6.86 -6.05
N ILE A 116 -4.04 8.02 -6.43
CA ILE A 116 -3.24 9.11 -7.01
C ILE A 116 -2.24 9.65 -5.97
N ILE A 117 -2.69 9.88 -4.74
CA ILE A 117 -1.81 10.34 -3.65
C ILE A 117 -0.75 9.28 -3.33
N PHE A 118 -1.14 7.99 -3.30
CA PHE A 118 -0.22 6.86 -3.14
C PHE A 118 0.89 6.90 -4.21
N ILE A 119 0.52 7.00 -5.49
CA ILE A 119 1.47 7.01 -6.60
C ILE A 119 2.41 8.22 -6.48
N MET A 120 1.87 9.38 -6.12
CA MET A 120 2.66 10.60 -5.93
C MET A 120 3.67 10.42 -4.78
N GLY A 121 3.24 9.89 -3.64
CA GLY A 121 4.11 9.62 -2.50
C GLY A 121 5.22 8.62 -2.81
N ALA A 122 4.86 7.48 -3.39
CA ALA A 122 5.82 6.44 -3.76
C ALA A 122 6.78 6.88 -4.89
N SER A 123 6.37 7.81 -5.75
CA SER A 123 7.26 8.41 -6.76
C SER A 123 8.26 9.39 -6.13
N ILE A 124 7.83 10.17 -5.13
CA ILE A 124 8.74 11.04 -4.37
C ILE A 124 9.75 10.17 -3.60
N HIS A 125 9.26 9.11 -2.94
CA HIS A 125 10.12 8.18 -2.21
C HIS A 125 11.13 7.49 -3.12
N LEU A 126 10.72 7.07 -4.33
CA LEU A 126 11.64 6.56 -5.33
C LEU A 126 12.80 7.52 -5.60
N VAL A 127 12.53 8.81 -5.80
CA VAL A 127 13.60 9.78 -6.08
C VAL A 127 14.50 9.98 -4.86
N GLY A 128 13.92 10.10 -3.66
CA GLY A 128 14.65 10.29 -2.42
C GLY A 128 15.57 9.11 -2.09
N ASP A 129 15.03 7.89 -2.06
CA ASP A 129 15.77 6.65 -1.78
C ASP A 129 16.88 6.42 -2.82
N SER A 130 16.58 6.72 -4.09
CA SER A 130 17.55 6.63 -5.19
C SER A 130 18.75 7.56 -5.03
N VAL A 131 18.53 8.78 -4.53
CA VAL A 131 19.63 9.72 -4.22
C VAL A 131 20.37 9.28 -2.97
N ASN A 132 19.64 8.90 -1.91
CA ASN A 132 20.18 8.47 -0.64
C ASN A 132 21.15 7.28 -0.80
N HIS A 133 20.77 6.31 -1.62
CA HIS A 133 21.61 5.16 -1.93
C HIS A 133 22.92 5.53 -2.66
N ARG A 134 22.93 6.52 -3.56
CA ARG A 134 24.17 6.99 -4.20
C ARG A 134 25.07 7.73 -3.21
N LEU A 135 24.46 8.46 -2.27
CA LEU A 135 25.17 9.11 -1.19
C LEU A 135 25.84 8.06 -0.28
N LEU A 136 25.18 6.94 0.03
CA LEU A 136 25.78 5.84 0.81
C LEU A 136 27.08 5.34 0.20
N PHE A 137 27.09 5.09 -1.11
CA PHE A 137 28.31 4.67 -1.81
C PHE A 137 29.42 5.73 -1.78
N SER A 138 29.05 6.99 -1.59
CA SER A 138 30.00 8.09 -1.41
C SER A 138 30.50 8.20 0.04
N GLY A 139 29.98 7.36 0.95
CA GLY A 139 30.32 7.29 2.37
C GLY A 139 29.29 7.93 3.31
N TYR A 140 28.08 8.25 2.82
CA TYR A 140 27.05 8.92 3.62
C TYR A 140 26.60 8.04 4.78
N GLN A 141 26.56 8.61 5.97
CA GLN A 141 26.17 7.94 7.19
C GLN A 141 24.70 8.22 7.52
N HIS A 142 23.81 7.23 7.34
CA HIS A 142 22.37 7.37 7.63
C HIS A 142 22.01 7.67 9.08
N HIS A 143 22.91 7.39 10.02
CA HIS A 143 22.66 7.67 11.43
C HIS A 143 22.85 9.16 11.79
N LEU A 144 23.38 9.97 10.87
CA LEU A 144 23.55 11.41 11.02
C LEU A 144 22.50 12.16 10.19
N SER A 145 22.08 13.32 10.67
CA SER A 145 21.27 14.23 9.87
C SER A 145 22.03 14.74 8.64
N VAL A 146 21.30 15.22 7.62
CA VAL A 146 21.89 15.75 6.38
C VAL A 146 22.95 16.82 6.68
N ARG A 147 22.67 17.76 7.59
CA ARG A 147 23.63 18.82 7.97
C ARG A 147 24.82 18.33 8.77
N GLU A 148 24.67 17.26 9.53
CA GLU A 148 25.75 16.75 10.38
C GLU A 148 26.71 15.84 9.61
N ASN A 149 26.25 15.28 8.50
CA ASN A 149 26.99 14.31 7.71
C ASN A 149 28.27 14.93 7.07
N PRO A 150 29.45 14.32 7.29
CA PRO A 150 30.73 14.87 6.83
C PRO A 150 30.80 15.13 5.32
N ILE A 151 30.17 14.29 4.49
CA ILE A 151 30.19 14.44 3.03
C ILE A 151 29.40 15.67 2.62
N MET A 152 28.28 15.92 3.29
CA MET A 152 27.42 17.06 3.00
C MET A 152 28.08 18.37 3.38
N LYS A 153 28.81 18.41 4.51
CA LYS A 153 29.58 19.59 4.96
C LYS A 153 30.69 20.00 3.99
N ASN A 154 31.19 19.05 3.20
CA ASN A 154 32.24 19.31 2.22
C ASN A 154 31.70 19.84 0.89
N LEU A 155 30.37 19.84 0.68
CA LEU A 155 29.76 20.33 -0.56
C LEU A 155 29.84 21.85 -0.65
N LYS A 156 30.15 22.34 -1.85
CA LYS A 156 30.06 23.77 -2.22
C LYS A 156 29.21 23.91 -3.47
N PRO A 157 28.32 24.91 -3.56
CA PRO A 157 28.01 25.93 -2.54
C PRO A 157 27.23 25.36 -1.33
N GLU A 158 27.33 26.01 -0.17
CA GLU A 158 26.64 25.57 1.07
C GLU A 158 25.12 25.50 0.92
N THR A 159 24.53 26.33 0.05
CA THR A 159 23.10 26.31 -0.28
C THR A 159 22.63 24.98 -0.90
N LEU A 160 23.55 24.15 -1.39
CA LEU A 160 23.23 22.80 -1.86
C LEU A 160 22.78 21.90 -0.70
N ILE A 161 23.28 22.13 0.52
CA ILE A 161 22.87 21.38 1.72
C ILE A 161 21.38 21.58 1.98
N ASP A 162 20.88 22.82 1.83
CA ASP A 162 19.46 23.13 1.99
C ASP A 162 18.59 22.42 0.95
N SER A 163 19.10 22.22 -0.27
CA SER A 163 18.40 21.46 -1.32
C SER A 163 18.30 19.97 -0.97
N PHE A 164 19.35 19.40 -0.37
CA PHE A 164 19.31 18.00 0.11
C PHE A 164 18.43 17.83 1.35
N GLU A 165 18.39 18.82 2.25
CA GLU A 165 17.41 18.80 3.35
C GLU A 165 15.98 18.86 2.83
N LEU A 166 15.71 19.70 1.83
CA LEU A 166 14.39 19.75 1.21
C LEU A 166 14.04 18.41 0.54
N LEU A 167 14.99 17.78 -0.16
CA LEU A 167 14.79 16.45 -0.73
C LEU A 167 14.49 15.40 0.34
N TYR A 168 15.26 15.37 1.43
CA TYR A 168 15.00 14.51 2.57
C TYR A 168 13.63 14.78 3.18
N TYR A 169 13.23 16.05 3.28
CA TYR A 169 11.92 16.42 3.80
C TYR A 169 10.78 15.89 2.92
N TYR A 170 10.93 16.05 1.60
CA TYR A 170 9.99 15.52 0.63
C TYR A 170 9.87 13.99 0.72
N ASP A 171 10.98 13.29 0.88
CA ASP A 171 10.99 11.83 0.97
C ASP A 171 10.38 11.35 2.31
N GLU A 172 11.04 11.68 3.41
CA GLU A 172 10.81 11.09 4.71
C GLU A 172 9.50 11.51 5.37
N TYR A 173 9.05 12.74 5.12
CA TYR A 173 7.80 13.24 5.71
C TYR A 173 6.66 13.20 4.71
N LEU A 174 6.80 13.85 3.55
CA LEU A 174 5.70 13.96 2.59
C LEU A 174 5.48 12.66 1.81
N GLY A 175 6.55 12.08 1.26
CA GLY A 175 6.55 10.86 0.46
C GLY A 175 6.00 9.68 1.24
N HIS A 176 6.59 9.40 2.40
CA HIS A 176 6.11 8.38 3.34
C HIS A 176 4.65 8.60 3.75
N SER A 177 4.24 9.82 4.13
CA SER A 177 2.84 10.07 4.53
C SER A 177 1.87 9.82 3.37
N MET A 178 2.18 10.34 2.18
CA MET A 178 1.36 10.19 0.99
C MET A 178 1.36 8.76 0.44
N TRP A 179 2.38 7.97 0.76
CA TRP A 179 2.43 6.56 0.39
C TRP A 179 1.65 5.70 1.39
N TYR A 180 1.98 5.76 2.67
CA TYR A 180 1.45 4.84 3.68
C TYR A 180 0.02 5.17 4.08
N ILE A 181 -0.36 6.44 4.27
CA ILE A 181 -1.71 6.78 4.72
C ILE A 181 -2.78 6.26 3.73
N PRO A 182 -2.67 6.52 2.41
CA PRO A 182 -3.64 5.98 1.46
C PRO A 182 -3.58 4.46 1.35
N PHE A 183 -2.40 3.85 1.47
CA PHE A 183 -2.24 2.39 1.45
C PHE A 183 -3.04 1.74 2.58
N PHE A 184 -2.82 2.16 3.82
CA PHE A 184 -3.55 1.64 4.99
C PHE A 184 -5.04 1.99 4.94
N LEU A 185 -5.40 3.17 4.43
CA LEU A 185 -6.80 3.56 4.23
C LEU A 185 -7.52 2.60 3.26
N ILE A 186 -6.89 2.25 2.13
CA ILE A 186 -7.45 1.29 1.17
C ILE A 186 -7.63 -0.09 1.81
N LEU A 187 -6.65 -0.56 2.58
CA LEU A 187 -6.76 -1.83 3.31
C LEU A 187 -7.91 -1.82 4.31
N VAL A 188 -8.10 -0.74 5.07
CA VAL A 188 -9.23 -0.60 6.01
C VAL A 188 -10.56 -0.56 5.28
N MET A 189 -10.65 0.18 4.18
CA MET A 189 -11.86 0.25 3.36
C MET A 189 -12.22 -1.14 2.80
N TYR A 190 -11.25 -1.88 2.28
CA TYR A 190 -11.43 -3.26 1.84
C TYR A 190 -11.87 -4.18 2.99
N PHE A 191 -11.15 -4.11 4.13
CA PHE A 191 -11.46 -4.90 5.33
C PHE A 191 -12.88 -4.67 5.83
N SER A 192 -13.38 -3.43 5.74
CA SER A 192 -14.75 -3.09 6.12
C SER A 192 -15.81 -3.89 5.32
N GLY A 193 -15.47 -4.37 4.12
CA GLY A 193 -16.33 -5.20 3.28
C GLY A 193 -16.23 -6.70 3.56
N CYS A 194 -15.24 -7.16 4.33
CA CYS A 194 -14.91 -8.58 4.50
C CYS A 194 -15.70 -9.26 5.63
N PHE A 195 -17.02 -9.03 5.67
CA PHE A 195 -17.91 -9.58 6.70
C PHE A 195 -19.07 -10.38 6.09
N THR A 196 -19.35 -11.55 6.66
CA THR A 196 -20.39 -12.49 6.24
C THR A 196 -21.29 -12.89 7.41
N ALA A 197 -22.54 -13.25 7.12
CA ALA A 197 -23.48 -13.79 8.11
C ALA A 197 -23.21 -15.29 8.40
N SER A 198 -22.50 -15.99 7.52
CA SER A 198 -22.25 -17.43 7.65
C SER A 198 -20.96 -17.73 8.39
N LYS A 199 -21.05 -18.34 9.58
CA LYS A 199 -19.89 -18.78 10.35
C LYS A 199 -19.06 -19.84 9.61
N ALA A 200 -19.68 -20.67 8.78
CA ALA A 200 -18.97 -21.68 7.98
C ALA A 200 -17.98 -21.06 6.98
N GLN A 201 -18.29 -19.85 6.50
CA GLN A 201 -17.43 -19.06 5.62
C GLN A 201 -16.32 -18.31 6.39
N SER A 202 -16.37 -18.32 7.73
CA SER A 202 -15.35 -17.75 8.61
C SER A 202 -14.24 -18.77 8.89
N THR A 203 -13.63 -19.27 7.81
CA THR A 203 -12.49 -20.17 7.88
C THR A 203 -11.43 -19.72 6.88
N MET A 204 -10.15 -19.86 7.25
CA MET A 204 -9.05 -19.60 6.33
C MET A 204 -8.76 -20.83 5.48
N PRO A 205 -8.73 -20.72 4.14
CA PRO A 205 -8.33 -21.83 3.29
C PRO A 205 -6.82 -22.10 3.44
N GLY A 206 -6.41 -23.35 3.24
CA GLY A 206 -5.01 -23.79 3.41
C GLY A 206 -3.97 -22.90 2.70
N PRO A 207 -4.16 -22.52 1.43
CA PRO A 207 -3.25 -21.60 0.74
C PRO A 207 -3.10 -20.23 1.42
N ALA A 208 -4.14 -19.73 2.09
CA ALA A 208 -4.05 -18.46 2.82
C ALA A 208 -3.11 -18.55 4.03
N LEU A 209 -3.00 -19.73 4.66
CA LEU A 209 -2.06 -19.96 5.75
C LEU A 209 -0.61 -19.91 5.28
N LEU A 210 -0.32 -20.39 4.07
CA LEU A 210 1.02 -20.30 3.46
C LEU A 210 1.42 -18.85 3.19
N LEU A 211 0.46 -17.99 2.83
CA LEU A 211 0.70 -16.57 2.59
C LEU A 211 0.74 -15.73 3.87
N LEU A 212 0.22 -16.25 4.99
CA LEU A 212 0.10 -15.49 6.23
C LEU A 212 1.45 -15.03 6.78
N VAL A 213 2.41 -15.95 6.83
CA VAL A 213 3.76 -15.68 7.34
C VAL A 213 4.50 -14.66 6.47
N PRO A 214 4.64 -14.84 5.15
CA PRO A 214 5.33 -13.84 4.33
C PRO A 214 4.58 -12.49 4.31
N SER A 215 3.25 -12.48 4.33
CA SER A 215 2.47 -11.25 4.46
C SER A 215 2.75 -10.52 5.78
N GLY A 216 2.65 -11.21 6.92
CA GLY A 216 2.91 -10.62 8.24
C GLY A 216 4.36 -10.16 8.44
N LEU A 217 5.34 -10.89 7.89
CA LEU A 217 6.74 -10.47 7.90
C LEU A 217 6.97 -9.22 7.05
N TYR A 218 6.33 -9.12 5.88
CA TYR A 218 6.42 -7.91 5.07
C TYR A 218 5.83 -6.71 5.79
N TYR A 219 4.63 -6.84 6.39
CA TYR A 219 4.05 -5.74 7.16
C TYR A 219 4.89 -5.38 8.40
N TRP A 220 5.51 -6.36 9.06
CA TRP A 220 6.49 -6.09 10.11
C TRP A 220 7.63 -5.23 9.59
N TYR A 221 8.27 -5.63 8.48
CA TYR A 221 9.32 -4.85 7.84
C TYR A 221 8.83 -3.44 7.48
N LEU A 222 7.68 -3.31 6.83
CA LEU A 222 7.10 -2.04 6.44
C LEU A 222 6.88 -1.10 7.64
N VAL A 223 6.40 -1.67 8.75
CA VAL A 223 6.11 -0.91 9.98
C VAL A 223 7.38 -0.47 10.70
N THR A 224 8.38 -1.35 10.79
CA THR A 224 9.63 -1.06 11.49
C THR A 224 10.58 -0.21 10.65
N GLU A 225 10.69 -0.49 9.35
CA GLU A 225 11.59 0.24 8.46
C GLU A 225 11.00 1.60 8.09
N GLY A 226 9.72 1.65 7.69
CA GLY A 226 9.04 2.90 7.37
C GLY A 226 8.71 3.78 8.58
N GLN A 227 9.09 3.36 9.80
CA GLN A 227 8.81 4.07 11.06
C GLN A 227 7.33 4.46 11.25
N ILE A 228 6.41 3.65 10.71
CA ILE A 228 4.96 3.93 10.68
C ILE A 228 4.16 3.21 11.77
N PHE A 229 4.80 2.82 12.88
CA PHE A 229 4.15 2.09 13.97
C PHE A 229 2.88 2.77 14.50
N ILE A 230 2.87 4.10 14.58
CA ILE A 230 1.68 4.85 15.02
C ILE A 230 0.52 4.68 14.04
N LEU A 231 0.76 4.87 12.74
CA LEU A 231 -0.27 4.66 11.71
C LEU A 231 -0.79 3.22 11.74
N PHE A 232 0.12 2.25 11.88
CA PHE A 232 -0.21 0.84 11.95
C PHE A 232 -1.09 0.52 13.17
N ILE A 233 -0.75 1.01 14.37
CA ILE A 233 -1.52 0.69 15.58
C ILE A 233 -2.92 1.29 15.52
N PHE A 234 -3.07 2.53 15.02
CA PHE A 234 -4.39 3.13 14.78
C PHE A 234 -5.22 2.32 13.79
N THR A 235 -4.58 1.85 12.71
CA THR A 235 -5.24 1.01 11.71
C THR A 235 -5.68 -0.32 12.31
N PHE A 236 -4.81 -0.98 13.08
CA PHE A 236 -5.14 -2.23 13.76
C PHE A 236 -6.29 -2.06 14.75
N PHE A 237 -6.29 -0.98 15.55
CA PHE A 237 -7.40 -0.68 16.44
C PHE A 237 -8.70 -0.39 15.69
N ALA A 238 -8.65 0.31 14.56
CA ALA A 238 -9.83 0.52 13.71
C ALA A 238 -10.38 -0.81 13.17
N MET A 239 -9.52 -1.72 12.71
CA MET A 239 -9.91 -3.06 12.29
C MET A 239 -10.52 -3.86 13.45
N LEU A 240 -9.90 -3.85 14.62
CA LEU A 240 -10.42 -4.53 15.81
C LEU A 240 -11.79 -3.96 16.23
N ALA A 241 -11.95 -2.64 16.20
CA ALA A 241 -13.22 -1.98 16.50
C ALA A 241 -14.31 -2.39 15.49
N LEU A 242 -13.98 -2.50 14.19
CA LEU A 242 -14.89 -3.02 13.18
C LEU A 242 -15.28 -4.47 13.49
N VAL A 243 -14.32 -5.34 13.82
CA VAL A 243 -14.61 -6.74 14.20
C VAL A 243 -15.56 -6.81 15.39
N LEU A 244 -15.28 -6.05 16.46
CA LEU A 244 -16.12 -6.01 17.65
C LEU A 244 -17.52 -5.45 17.35
N HIS A 245 -17.61 -4.40 16.54
CA HIS A 245 -18.88 -3.81 16.13
C HIS A 245 -19.73 -4.77 15.30
N GLN A 246 -19.13 -5.42 14.29
CA GLN A 246 -19.83 -6.35 13.41
C GLN A 246 -20.21 -7.66 14.13
N LYS A 247 -19.39 -8.11 15.09
CA LYS A 247 -19.74 -9.25 15.95
C LYS A 247 -21.01 -8.99 16.78
N ARG A 248 -21.24 -7.75 17.24
CA ARG A 248 -22.51 -7.36 17.90
C ARG A 248 -23.71 -7.40 16.95
N ARG A 249 -23.47 -7.37 15.63
CA ARG A 249 -24.48 -7.51 14.57
C ARG A 249 -24.59 -8.95 14.05
N HIS A 250 -23.95 -9.92 14.71
CA HIS A 250 -23.88 -11.32 14.29
C HIS A 250 -23.23 -11.54 12.92
N LEU A 251 -22.33 -10.64 12.52
CA LEU A 251 -21.48 -10.80 11.33
C LEU A 251 -20.08 -11.26 11.74
N PHE A 252 -19.48 -12.11 10.91
CA PHE A 252 -18.16 -12.70 11.11
C PHE A 252 -17.23 -12.30 9.96
N LEU A 253 -15.92 -12.34 10.19
CA LEU A 253 -14.96 -12.12 9.10
C LEU A 253 -15.03 -13.28 8.09
N ASP A 254 -15.03 -12.95 6.80
CA ASP A 254 -14.82 -13.95 5.75
C ASP A 254 -13.34 -14.37 5.67
N SER A 255 -12.99 -15.27 4.75
CA SER A 255 -11.61 -15.75 4.57
C SER A 255 -10.60 -14.63 4.28
N ASN A 256 -10.97 -13.59 3.52
CA ASN A 256 -10.07 -12.48 3.18
C ASN A 256 -9.88 -11.54 4.38
N GLY A 257 -10.96 -11.26 5.12
CA GLY A 257 -10.93 -10.49 6.35
C GLY A 257 -10.08 -11.18 7.43
N LEU A 258 -10.27 -12.49 7.61
CA LEU A 258 -9.44 -13.29 8.53
C LEU A 258 -7.96 -13.24 8.14
N PHE A 259 -7.65 -13.45 6.86
CA PHE A 259 -6.27 -13.38 6.37
C PHE A 259 -5.60 -12.04 6.68
N LEU A 260 -6.27 -10.93 6.38
CA LEU A 260 -5.74 -9.59 6.62
C LEU A 260 -5.60 -9.29 8.12
N PHE A 261 -6.62 -9.61 8.92
CA PHE A 261 -6.59 -9.40 10.37
C PHE A 261 -5.50 -10.23 11.05
N TYR A 262 -5.32 -11.49 10.66
CA TYR A 262 -4.25 -12.34 11.19
C TYR A 262 -2.87 -11.88 10.71
N SER A 263 -2.72 -11.40 9.47
CA SER A 263 -1.46 -10.82 8.99
C SER A 263 -1.04 -9.63 9.85
N PHE A 264 -1.99 -8.74 10.16
CA PHE A 264 -1.75 -7.60 11.05
C PHE A 264 -1.52 -8.02 12.51
N THR A 265 -2.23 -9.04 12.99
CA THR A 265 -1.99 -9.57 14.35
C THR A 265 -0.58 -10.16 14.46
N LEU A 266 -0.15 -10.95 13.46
CA LEU A 266 1.20 -11.49 13.39
C LEU A 266 2.24 -10.36 13.32
N THR A 267 1.99 -9.33 12.52
CA THR A 267 2.83 -8.13 12.44
C THR A 267 3.03 -7.50 13.82
N LEU A 268 1.95 -7.28 14.57
CA LEU A 268 2.02 -6.68 15.90
C LEU A 268 2.84 -7.54 16.88
N LEU A 269 2.67 -8.87 16.82
CA LEU A 269 3.46 -9.80 17.62
C LEU A 269 4.96 -9.74 17.26
N LEU A 270 5.28 -9.69 15.97
CA LEU A 270 6.66 -9.58 15.49
C LEU A 270 7.29 -8.26 15.91
N VAL A 271 6.56 -7.13 15.83
CA VAL A 271 7.04 -5.83 16.33
C VAL A 271 7.31 -5.91 17.83
N ALA A 272 6.40 -6.49 18.61
CA ALA A 272 6.58 -6.62 20.06
C ALA A 272 7.82 -7.47 20.41
N LEU A 273 8.03 -8.60 19.72
CA LEU A 273 9.22 -9.44 19.90
C LEU A 273 10.50 -8.70 19.51
N TRP A 274 10.49 -7.98 18.39
CA TRP A 274 11.61 -7.17 17.91
C TRP A 274 12.02 -6.09 18.91
N VAL A 275 11.04 -5.35 19.42
CA VAL A 275 11.25 -4.29 20.42
C VAL A 275 11.75 -4.87 21.73
N ALA A 276 11.18 -5.98 22.20
CA ALA A 276 11.61 -6.63 23.43
C ALA A 276 13.05 -7.14 23.34
N TRP A 277 13.43 -7.71 22.20
CA TRP A 277 14.78 -8.22 21.97
C TRP A 277 15.84 -7.11 21.94
N LEU A 278 15.53 -5.96 21.31
CA LEU A 278 16.46 -4.84 21.17
C LEU A 278 16.32 -3.76 22.26
N TRP A 279 15.55 -4.02 23.31
CA TRP A 279 15.21 -3.03 24.33
C TRP A 279 16.45 -2.45 25.05
N SER A 280 17.43 -3.31 25.30
CA SER A 280 18.64 -2.98 26.05
C SER A 280 19.81 -2.51 25.19
N ASP A 281 19.64 -2.37 23.86
CA ASP A 281 20.71 -1.90 22.98
C ASP A 281 20.98 -0.40 23.20
N PRO A 282 22.15 -0.01 23.73
CA PRO A 282 22.42 1.37 24.10
C PRO A 282 22.56 2.30 22.88
N VAL A 283 22.99 1.77 21.73
CA VAL A 283 23.23 2.56 20.51
C VAL A 283 21.90 2.83 19.82
N LEU A 284 21.06 1.81 19.66
CA LEU A 284 19.73 1.96 19.08
C LEU A 284 18.83 2.80 19.98
N ARG A 285 18.91 2.67 21.31
CA ARG A 285 18.15 3.52 22.25
C ARG A 285 18.53 4.99 22.17
N LYS A 286 19.76 5.30 21.74
CA LYS A 286 20.17 6.68 21.46
C LYS A 286 19.61 7.20 20.13
N LYS A 287 19.58 6.35 19.08
CA LYS A 287 19.06 6.70 17.75
C LYS A 287 17.52 6.89 17.75
N TYR A 288 16.79 6.07 18.50
CA TYR A 288 15.33 6.13 18.61
C TYR A 288 14.92 6.59 20.02
N PRO A 289 15.10 7.89 20.35
CA PRO A 289 14.74 8.41 21.65
C PRO A 289 13.21 8.46 21.80
N GLY A 290 12.72 8.08 22.96
CA GLY A 290 11.31 8.24 23.31
C GLY A 290 10.65 6.98 23.86
N VAL A 291 9.34 7.12 24.09
CA VAL A 291 8.48 6.06 24.63
C VAL A 291 8.13 5.03 23.55
N ILE A 292 7.95 5.49 22.31
CA ILE A 292 7.71 4.63 21.15
C ILE A 292 9.06 4.28 20.55
N TYR A 293 9.61 3.15 20.99
CA TYR A 293 10.89 2.62 20.54
C TYR A 293 10.65 1.47 19.59
N VAL A 294 10.91 1.68 18.29
CA VAL A 294 10.80 0.66 17.24
C VAL A 294 12.01 0.79 16.31
N PRO A 295 13.07 0.00 16.50
CA PRO A 295 14.28 0.09 15.66
C PRO A 295 14.05 -0.37 14.22
N GLU A 296 14.64 0.33 13.26
CA GLU A 296 14.75 -0.14 11.86
C GLU A 296 15.61 -1.41 11.76
N PRO A 297 15.16 -2.44 11.01
CA PRO A 297 15.98 -3.58 10.66
C PRO A 297 17.30 -3.21 9.98
N TRP A 298 17.32 -2.22 9.08
CA TRP A 298 18.55 -1.82 8.39
C TRP A 298 19.54 -1.09 9.30
N ALA A 299 19.04 -0.32 10.28
CA ALA A 299 19.89 0.27 11.30
C ALA A 299 20.58 -0.81 12.14
N PHE A 300 19.83 -1.85 12.54
CA PHE A 300 20.41 -3.01 13.24
C PHE A 300 21.44 -3.74 12.37
N TYR A 301 21.11 -4.04 11.11
CA TYR A 301 22.02 -4.72 10.18
C TYR A 301 23.33 -3.96 9.98
N THR A 302 23.26 -2.65 9.76
CA THR A 302 24.44 -1.82 9.52
C THR A 302 25.31 -1.68 10.78
N LEU A 303 24.70 -1.64 11.96
CA LEU A 303 25.43 -1.47 13.21
C LEU A 303 26.12 -2.75 13.69
N HIS A 304 25.46 -3.90 13.54
CA HIS A 304 25.89 -5.16 14.19
C HIS A 304 26.31 -6.26 13.22
N VAL A 305 25.88 -6.20 11.95
CA VAL A 305 26.12 -7.28 10.98
C VAL A 305 27.14 -6.86 9.93
N SER A 306 27.01 -5.66 9.33
CA SER A 306 27.94 -5.23 8.29
C SER A 306 29.31 -4.78 8.82
N SER A 307 29.37 -4.29 10.05
CA SER A 307 30.61 -3.89 10.75
C SER A 307 31.48 -5.07 11.20
N GLY A 308 30.96 -6.29 11.13
CA GLY A 308 31.70 -7.53 11.41
C GLY A 308 32.39 -8.17 10.19
N HIS A 309 32.30 -7.55 9.01
CA HIS A 309 32.86 -8.06 7.75
C HIS A 309 33.99 -7.20 7.20
#